data_AF-V8NPD7-F1
#
_entry.id   AF-V8NPD7-F1
#
_cell.length_a   1.000
_cell.length_b   1.000
_cell.length_c   1.000
_cell.angle_alpha   90.00
_cell.angle_beta   90.00
_cell.angle_gamma   90.00
#
_symmetry.space_group_name_H-M   'P 1'
#
loop_
_entity.id
_entity.type
_entity.pdbx_description
1 polymer ?
#
loop_
_entity_poly.entity_id
_entity_poly.type
_entity_poly.pdbx_seq_one_letter_code
_entity_poly.pdbx_strand_id
1 'polypeptide(L)'
;MGRAAALGPSSLPSGAYKDPAILEQEQEARVALRERYLRSLLAMAGQPVNFTMYEKVNVTAFFGASDIDILNFQVSQLQTPLGVQREALLRCSDIIAYSFEA
;
A
#
# COMPACT_ATOMS: atom_id res chain seq x y z
N MET A 1 5.00 -25.80 16.22
CA MET A 1 4.45 -24.51 15.80
C MET A 1 5.44 -23.85 14.86
N GLY A 2 5.12 -23.78 13.57
CA GLY A 2 6.04 -23.33 12.52
C GLY A 2 6.18 -21.80 12.51
N ARG A 3 7.43 -21.32 12.45
CA ARG A 3 7.73 -19.90 12.24
C ARG A 3 7.42 -19.55 10.78
N ALA A 4 6.54 -18.58 10.55
CA ALA A 4 6.33 -18.02 9.22
C ALA A 4 7.58 -17.23 8.83
N ALA A 5 8.33 -17.72 7.84
CA ALA A 5 9.42 -16.98 7.21
C ALA A 5 8.80 -15.96 6.24
N ALA A 6 8.97 -14.68 6.52
CA ALA A 6 8.58 -13.60 5.62
C ALA A 6 9.51 -13.63 4.39
N LEU A 7 8.99 -14.09 3.25
CA LEU A 7 9.67 -14.05 1.96
C LEU A 7 9.27 -12.76 1.24
N GLY A 8 10.01 -11.69 1.48
CA GLY A 8 10.03 -10.52 0.59
C GLY A 8 11.34 -10.50 -0.21
N PRO A 9 11.34 -10.18 -1.51
CA PRO A 9 12.57 -10.13 -2.29
C PRO A 9 13.25 -8.78 -2.04
N SER A 10 14.16 -8.73 -1.08
CA SER A 10 15.24 -7.75 -1.07
C SER A 10 16.52 -8.42 -0.59
N SER A 11 17.13 -9.17 -1.51
CA SER A 11 18.54 -9.53 -1.43
C SER A 11 19.38 -8.26 -1.38
N LEU A 12 19.73 -7.82 -0.16
CA LEU A 12 20.75 -6.78 0.05
C LEU A 12 22.12 -7.33 -0.37
N PRO A 13 23.02 -6.52 -0.94
CA PRO A 13 24.36 -6.95 -1.26
C PRO A 13 25.10 -7.33 0.05
N SER A 14 25.73 -8.49 0.02
CA SER A 14 26.44 -9.19 1.11
C SER A 14 27.71 -8.48 1.63
N GLY A 15 27.73 -7.14 1.69
CA GLY A 15 28.96 -6.35 1.88
C GLY A 15 29.20 -5.69 3.24
N ALA A 16 28.22 -5.63 4.14
CA ALA A 16 28.41 -5.01 5.46
C ALA A 16 27.81 -5.90 6.54
N TYR A 17 28.67 -6.50 7.38
CA TYR A 17 28.22 -7.11 8.63
C TYR A 17 27.63 -6.00 9.51
N LYS A 18 26.32 -5.78 9.38
CA LYS A 18 25.57 -4.96 10.32
C LYS A 18 25.52 -5.71 11.65
N ASP A 19 25.82 -4.99 12.74
CA ASP A 19 25.69 -5.51 14.10
C ASP A 19 24.29 -6.14 14.28
N PRO A 20 24.18 -7.39 14.78
CA PRO A 20 22.89 -8.05 14.98
C PRO A 20 21.91 -7.22 15.82
N ALA A 21 22.39 -6.44 16.79
CA ALA A 21 21.53 -5.56 17.59
C ALA A 21 20.90 -4.44 16.74
N ILE A 22 21.66 -3.90 15.76
CA ILE A 22 21.14 -2.89 14.82
C ILE A 22 20.10 -3.53 13.88
N LEU A 23 20.33 -4.77 13.44
CA LEU A 23 19.38 -5.50 12.59
C LEU A 23 18.06 -5.77 13.32
N GLU A 24 18.12 -6.17 14.59
CA GLU A 24 16.94 -6.39 15.42
C GLU A 24 16.14 -5.09 15.59
N GLN A 25 16.81 -3.98 15.91
CA GLN A 25 16.16 -2.68 16.04
C GLN A 25 15.54 -2.21 14.71
N GLU A 26 16.20 -2.43 13.57
CA GLU A 26 15.66 -2.13 12.24
C GLU A 26 14.41 -2.99 11.94
N GLN A 27 14.40 -4.25 12.35
CA GLN A 27 13.26 -5.14 12.15
C GLN A 27 12.06 -4.72 13.00
N GLU A 28 12.26 -4.39 14.27
CA GLU A 28 11.19 -3.88 15.14
C GLU A 28 10.59 -2.59 14.58
N ALA A 29 11.43 -1.67 14.12
CA ALA A 29 10.97 -0.43 13.49
C ALA A 29 10.15 -0.70 12.22
N ARG A 30 10.60 -1.64 11.36
CA ARG A 30 9.85 -2.04 10.16
C ARG A 30 8.50 -2.66 10.50
N VAL A 31 8.44 -3.50 11.53
CA VAL A 31 7.18 -4.11 11.99
C VAL A 31 6.22 -3.04 12.48
N ALA A 32 6.68 -2.12 13.33
CA ALA A 32 5.85 -1.03 13.85
C ALA A 32 5.32 -0.11 12.74
N LEU A 33 6.16 0.24 11.75
CA LEU A 33 5.76 1.05 10.60
C LEU A 33 4.77 0.30 9.70
N ARG A 34 5.04 -0.99 9.42
CA ARG A 34 4.15 -1.83 8.60
C ARG A 34 2.78 -1.98 9.28
N GLU A 35 2.74 -2.20 10.59
CA GLU A 35 1.48 -2.28 11.33
C GLU A 35 0.67 -0.99 11.20
N ARG A 36 1.29 0.17 11.44
CA ARG A 36 0.61 1.48 11.31
C ARG A 36 0.08 1.71 9.90
N TYR A 37 0.87 1.35 8.89
CA TYR A 37 0.46 1.43 7.49
C TYR A 37 -0.72 0.51 7.18
N LEU A 38 -0.69 -0.74 7.64
CA LEU A 38 -1.81 -1.67 7.42
C LEU A 38 -3.09 -1.21 8.14
N ARG A 39 -2.95 -0.63 9.34
CA ARG A 39 -4.09 -0.04 10.06
C ARG A 39 -4.68 1.17 9.32
N SER A 40 -3.88 1.97 8.63
CA SER A 40 -4.42 3.08 7.82
C SER A 40 -5.16 2.57 6.57
N LEU A 41 -4.68 1.50 5.94
CA LEU A 41 -5.43 0.85 4.85
C LEU A 41 -6.78 0.31 5.34
N LEU A 42 -6.81 -0.27 6.54
CA LEU A 42 -8.06 -0.74 7.14
C LEU A 42 -9.03 0.41 7.41
N ALA A 43 -8.53 1.54 7.92
CA ALA A 43 -9.35 2.74 8.16
C ALA A 43 -9.89 3.36 6.86
N MET A 44 -9.14 3.23 5.76
CA MET A 44 -9.53 3.70 4.43
C MET A 44 -10.62 2.83 3.78
N ALA A 45 -10.82 1.58 4.22
CA ALA A 45 -11.79 0.65 3.65
C ALA A 45 -13.22 1.20 3.72
N GLY A 46 -13.88 1.25 2.56
CA GLY A 46 -15.23 1.78 2.41
C GLY A 46 -15.32 3.32 2.49
N GLN A 47 -14.20 4.04 2.61
CA GLN A 47 -14.19 5.50 2.55
C GLN A 47 -13.99 5.99 1.10
N PRO A 48 -14.53 7.16 0.75
CA PRO A 48 -14.13 7.86 -0.46
C PRO A 48 -12.65 8.25 -0.38
N VAL A 49 -11.88 7.88 -1.39
CA VAL A 49 -10.46 8.17 -1.50
C VAL A 49 -10.20 8.93 -2.80
N ASN A 50 -9.44 10.01 -2.69
CA ASN A 50 -8.96 10.76 -3.84
C ASN A 50 -7.58 10.21 -4.24
N PHE A 51 -7.45 9.79 -5.49
CA PHE A 51 -6.19 9.34 -6.07
C PHE A 51 -5.68 10.37 -7.07
N THR A 52 -4.45 10.81 -6.88
CA THR A 52 -3.71 11.60 -7.87
C THR A 52 -2.87 10.64 -8.71
N MET A 53 -3.12 10.63 -10.01
CA MET A 53 -2.48 9.75 -10.98
C MET A 53 -1.56 10.55 -11.92
N TYR A 54 -0.80 9.85 -12.77
CA TYR A 54 -0.05 10.49 -13.85
C TYR A 54 -0.96 11.27 -14.81
N GLU A 55 -0.36 12.16 -15.61
CA GLU A 55 -1.08 13.01 -16.58
C GLU A 55 -2.09 13.99 -15.95
N LYS A 56 -1.89 14.34 -14.67
CA LYS A 56 -2.75 15.27 -13.90
C LYS A 56 -4.20 14.78 -13.76
N VAL A 57 -4.40 13.47 -13.83
CA VAL A 57 -5.70 12.83 -13.61
C VAL A 57 -5.93 12.70 -12.10
N ASN A 58 -7.03 13.25 -11.61
CA ASN A 58 -7.52 13.01 -10.25
C ASN A 58 -8.82 12.22 -10.35
N VAL A 59 -8.89 11.11 -9.62
CA VAL A 59 -10.07 10.25 -9.58
C VAL A 59 -10.48 10.00 -8.13
N THR A 60 -11.77 9.85 -7.91
CA THR A 60 -12.33 9.50 -6.60
C THR A 60 -12.98 8.14 -6.69
N ALA A 61 -12.75 7.28 -5.71
CA ALA A 61 -13.36 5.96 -5.63
C ALA A 61 -13.49 5.50 -4.17
N PHE A 62 -14.26 4.45 -3.91
CA PHE A 62 -14.27 3.80 -2.61
C PHE A 62 -13.18 2.73 -2.57
N PHE A 63 -12.26 2.84 -1.62
CA PHE A 63 -11.24 1.80 -1.44
C PHE A 63 -11.87 0.53 -0.87
N GLY A 64 -11.60 -0.61 -1.49
CA GLY A 64 -12.03 -1.91 -0.98
C GLY A 64 -10.87 -2.69 -0.37
N ALA A 65 -9.85 -3.02 -1.17
CA ALA A 65 -8.74 -3.85 -0.72
C ALA A 65 -7.43 -3.57 -1.49
N SER A 66 -6.32 -4.05 -0.94
CA SER A 66 -5.04 -4.15 -1.63
C SER A 66 -4.56 -5.60 -1.69
N ASP A 67 -3.65 -5.92 -2.61
CA ASP A 67 -2.85 -7.14 -2.49
C ASP A 67 -1.84 -7.03 -1.32
N ILE A 68 -1.16 -8.14 -1.00
CA ILE A 68 -0.22 -8.21 0.14
C ILE A 68 1.04 -7.34 -0.07
N ASP A 69 1.45 -7.20 -1.32
CA ASP A 69 2.66 -6.47 -1.73
C ASP A 69 2.38 -4.98 -1.98
N ILE A 70 1.10 -4.57 -1.92
CA ILE A 70 0.64 -3.20 -2.14
C ILE A 70 0.99 -2.72 -3.56
N LEU A 71 0.74 -3.58 -4.54
CA LEU A 71 0.96 -3.24 -5.96
C LEU A 71 -0.32 -2.76 -6.63
N ASN A 72 -1.49 -3.09 -6.07
CA ASN A 72 -2.78 -2.76 -6.62
C ASN A 72 -3.80 -2.43 -5.53
N PHE A 73 -4.72 -1.52 -5.86
CA PHE A 73 -5.91 -1.20 -5.08
C PHE A 73 -7.16 -1.58 -5.86
N GLN A 74 -7.97 -2.48 -5.29
CA GLN A 74 -9.33 -2.69 -5.74
C GLN A 74 -10.19 -1.55 -5.20
N VAL A 75 -10.95 -0.94 -6.10
CA VAL A 75 -11.83 0.18 -5.80
C VAL A 75 -13.17 0.00 -6.48
N SER A 76 -14.21 0.58 -5.90
CA SER A 76 -15.54 0.65 -6.49
C SER A 76 -15.99 2.08 -6.72
N GLN A 77 -16.96 2.26 -7.63
CA GLN A 77 -17.51 3.56 -8.04
C GLN A 77 -16.42 4.57 -8.45
N LEU A 78 -15.44 4.11 -9.22
CA LEU A 78 -14.35 4.95 -9.70
C LEU A 78 -14.90 6.03 -10.64
N GLN A 79 -14.82 7.28 -10.21
CA GLN A 79 -15.22 8.44 -10.99
C GLN A 79 -14.11 8.81 -11.96
N THR A 80 -14.40 8.71 -13.25
CA THR A 80 -13.52 9.14 -14.33
C THR A 80 -14.19 10.25 -15.13
N PRO A 81 -13.44 11.03 -15.93
CA PRO A 81 -14.05 12.04 -16.81
C PRO A 81 -15.07 11.47 -17.82
N LEU A 82 -14.97 10.18 -18.15
CA LEU A 82 -15.88 9.49 -19.08
C LEU A 82 -17.13 8.92 -18.41
N GLY A 83 -17.17 8.92 -17.07
CA GLY A 83 -18.27 8.35 -16.29
C GLY A 83 -17.78 7.51 -15.12
N VAL A 84 -18.70 6.73 -14.55
CA VAL A 84 -18.45 5.91 -13.36
C VAL A 84 -18.17 4.46 -13.75
N GLN A 85 -17.00 3.96 -13.37
CA GLN A 85 -16.65 2.56 -13.46
C GLN A 85 -17.01 1.86 -12.15
N ARG A 86 -17.90 0.86 -12.22
CA ARG A 86 -18.44 0.19 -11.02
C ARG A 86 -17.37 -0.46 -10.17
N GLU A 87 -16.47 -1.19 -10.81
CA GLU A 87 -15.36 -1.91 -10.17
C GLU A 87 -14.09 -1.72 -11.01
N ALA A 88 -12.97 -1.44 -10.36
CA ALA A 88 -11.68 -1.25 -11.00
C ALA A 88 -10.52 -1.73 -10.12
N LEU A 89 -9.40 -2.02 -10.78
CA LEU A 89 -8.12 -2.28 -10.13
C LEU A 89 -7.15 -1.17 -10.54
N LEU A 90 -6.79 -0.30 -9.60
CA LEU A 90 -5.78 0.72 -9.81
C LEU A 90 -4.41 0.13 -9.48
N ARG A 91 -3.47 0.19 -10.43
CA ARG A 91 -2.08 -0.19 -10.17
C ARG A 91 -1.41 0.94 -9.41
N CYS A 92 -0.67 0.62 -8.34
CA CYS A 92 0.08 1.59 -7.57
C CYS A 92 1.16 2.29 -8.42
N SER A 93 1.64 1.66 -9.50
CA SER A 93 2.54 2.30 -10.47
C SER A 93 1.94 3.52 -11.16
N ASP A 94 0.61 3.60 -11.22
CA ASP A 94 -0.11 4.67 -11.89
C ASP A 94 -0.56 5.77 -10.90
N ILE A 95 -0.38 5.53 -9.59
CA ILE A 95 -0.79 6.42 -8.49
C ILE A 95 0.44 7.18 -7.97
N ILE A 96 0.33 8.50 -7.88
CA ILE A 96 1.34 9.37 -7.27
C ILE A 96 1.05 9.54 -5.77
N ALA A 97 -0.21 9.76 -5.42
CA ALA A 97 -0.65 9.96 -4.05
C ALA A 97 -2.12 9.58 -3.87
N TYR A 98 -2.52 9.34 -2.62
CA TYR A 98 -3.91 9.18 -2.25
C TYR A 98 -4.22 9.86 -0.90
N SER A 99 -5.45 10.33 -0.74
CA SER A 99 -5.93 10.95 0.50
C SER A 99 -7.38 10.58 0.80
N PHE A 100 -7.68 10.45 2.08
CA PHE A 100 -9.01 10.15 2.60
C PHE A 100 -9.20 10.84 3.95
N GLU A 101 -10.45 11.07 4.34
CA GLU A 101 -10.80 11.52 5.68
C GLU A 101 -11.15 10.29 6.52
N ALA A 102 -10.56 10.21 7.72
CA ALA A 102 -10.69 9.09 8.65
C ALA A 102 -11.51 9.49 9.88
#